data_AF-A0A2U1NGE2-F1
#
_entry.id   AF-A0A2U1NGE2-F1
#
_cell.length_a   1.000
_cell.length_b   1.000
_cell.length_c   1.000
_cell.angle_alpha   90.00
_cell.angle_beta   90.00
_cell.angle_gamma   90.00
#
_symmetry.space_group_name_H-M   'P 1'
#
loop_
_entity.id
_entity.type
_entity.pdbx_description
1 polymer ?
#
loop_
_entity_poly.entity_id
_entity_poly.type
_entity_poly.pdbx_seq_one_letter_code
_entity_poly.pdbx_strand_id
1 'polypeptide(L)'
;MVRGLLNKLASKSITVAGKWQQQQLRRLNIHEYQGAELMGKYGINVPKGVAVSSVEEVRKAIETTFPNEKELVVKSQILAGGRGLGKFTNGLQGGVHIVKIDQAEEIAGKMLGQTLVTKQTGPQGKVVSKVYLCEKVSLVNEMYFAITLDRTTAGPLIIACREGGTSIEDLAEKFPDMIIKVRVLFLGGFLHFMSLCNAHSLMIDQFDFSQVPIDVFKGITDEDAAKVVDGLAPKVADRDASIEQVKKLYNLFRESDCTQLEINPIAETSDNKLVAADAKLNFDDNAAYRQKEIFALRDPTQEDPREIWLFLFCLWVTSNQTAGYLQSDVRYRQLFGQIAYEVAAAKADLNYIGLDGEIGCMVNGAGLAMATMDIIKLHGGTPANFLDVGGNASEGQVVEAFKILTSDDKVKAILVNIFGGIMKCDVIASGIVNAAKHVSLKVPVVVRLEGTNVDQGKRILKESGMALITAEDLDDAAEKAVAAAKADLNYIGLDGEIGCMVNGAGLAMATMDIIKLHGGTPANFLDVGGNASEGQVVEAFKILTSDDKVKAILVNIFGGIMKCDVIASGIVNAAKHVSLKVPVVVRLEGTNVDQGKRILKESGMALITAEDLDDAAEKAVKALKSA
;
A
#
# COMPACT_ATOMS: atom_id res chain seq x y z
N MET A 1 14.99 -15.20 42.77
CA MET A 1 13.67 -15.21 42.09
C MET A 1 13.44 -14.00 41.17
N VAL A 2 14.08 -12.83 41.39
CA VAL A 2 13.89 -11.61 40.57
C VAL A 2 14.71 -11.60 39.27
N ARG A 3 15.85 -12.31 39.19
CA ARG A 3 16.70 -12.40 37.99
C ARG A 3 16.11 -13.26 36.85
N GLY A 4 15.23 -14.21 37.18
CA GLY A 4 14.58 -15.09 36.20
C GLY A 4 13.36 -14.48 35.51
N LEU A 5 12.73 -13.47 36.12
CA LEU A 5 11.59 -12.76 35.54
C LEU A 5 12.04 -11.70 34.51
N LEU A 6 13.16 -11.02 34.78
CA LEU A 6 13.77 -10.05 33.86
C LEU A 6 14.27 -10.71 32.56
N ASN A 7 14.83 -11.92 32.65
CA ASN A 7 15.24 -12.66 31.44
C ASN A 7 14.05 -13.21 30.63
N LYS A 8 12.90 -13.48 31.26
CA LYS A 8 11.67 -13.90 30.55
C LYS A 8 10.90 -12.75 29.91
N LEU A 9 11.06 -11.52 30.41
CA LEU A 9 10.52 -10.31 29.80
C LEU A 9 11.44 -9.80 28.68
N ALA A 10 12.76 -9.82 28.87
CA ALA A 10 13.71 -9.47 27.82
C ALA A 10 13.67 -10.47 26.63
N SER A 11 13.44 -11.76 26.88
CA SER A 11 13.34 -12.75 25.80
C SER A 11 12.04 -12.67 24.99
N LYS A 12 10.95 -12.12 25.54
CA LYS A 12 9.69 -11.86 24.80
C LYS A 12 9.71 -10.54 24.04
N SER A 13 10.43 -9.52 24.52
CA SER A 13 10.59 -8.25 23.79
C SER A 13 11.56 -8.34 22.62
N ILE A 14 12.51 -9.28 22.66
CA ILE A 14 13.47 -9.50 21.57
C ILE A 14 12.90 -10.38 20.45
N THR A 15 11.79 -11.10 20.66
CA THR A 15 11.15 -11.92 19.60
C THR A 15 10.28 -11.11 18.64
N VAL A 16 9.98 -9.84 18.93
CA VAL A 16 9.16 -8.96 18.05
C VAL A 16 10.01 -7.93 17.29
N ALA A 17 11.31 -7.81 17.62
CA ALA A 17 12.28 -7.01 16.88
C ALA A 17 12.96 -7.80 15.74
N GLY A 18 12.22 -8.71 15.11
CA GLY A 18 12.70 -9.59 14.05
C GLY A 18 12.74 -8.91 12.69
N LYS A 19 13.92 -8.41 12.33
CA LYS A 19 14.41 -8.21 10.94
C LYS A 19 13.49 -7.41 10.01
N TRP A 20 13.73 -6.11 10.06
CA TRP A 20 13.41 -5.13 9.03
C TRP A 20 14.01 -5.55 7.68
N GLN A 21 13.21 -6.26 6.88
CA GLN A 21 13.41 -6.29 5.43
C GLN A 21 12.68 -5.07 4.88
N GLN A 22 13.37 -4.22 4.13
CA GLN A 22 12.68 -3.48 3.07
C GLN A 22 11.80 -4.48 2.35
N GLN A 23 10.49 -4.22 2.31
CA GLN A 23 9.58 -5.13 1.64
C GLN A 23 10.01 -5.15 0.17
N GLN A 24 10.64 -6.26 -0.22
CA GLN A 24 11.17 -6.49 -1.55
C GLN A 24 9.99 -6.32 -2.50
N LEU A 25 9.95 -5.19 -3.20
CA LEU A 25 9.10 -5.06 -4.37
C LEU A 25 9.61 -6.16 -5.32
N ARG A 26 8.74 -7.09 -5.69
CA ARG A 26 9.04 -8.19 -6.61
C ARG A 26 8.42 -7.83 -7.95
N ARG A 27 8.95 -6.82 -8.62
CA ARG A 27 8.32 -6.22 -9.80
C ARG A 27 8.56 -7.05 -11.04
N LEU A 28 9.73 -7.68 -11.17
CA LEU A 28 10.05 -8.39 -12.40
C LEU A 28 9.52 -9.82 -12.42
N ASN A 29 8.44 -9.99 -13.19
CA ASN A 29 8.01 -11.28 -13.74
C ASN A 29 8.26 -11.27 -15.25
N ILE A 30 8.68 -12.40 -15.81
CA ILE A 30 8.83 -12.55 -17.27
C ILE A 30 7.76 -13.49 -17.82
N HIS A 31 7.47 -13.36 -19.12
CA HIS A 31 6.53 -14.21 -19.83
C HIS A 31 7.06 -15.64 -19.95
N GLU A 32 6.17 -16.60 -20.12
CA GLU A 32 6.51 -18.02 -20.29
C GLU A 32 7.51 -18.23 -21.43
N TYR A 33 7.32 -17.57 -22.58
CA TYR A 33 8.25 -17.72 -23.70
C TYR A 33 9.66 -17.20 -23.39
N GLN A 34 9.78 -16.13 -22.58
CA GLN A 34 11.05 -15.57 -22.14
C GLN A 34 11.73 -16.50 -21.13
N GLY A 35 10.92 -17.08 -20.22
CA GLY A 35 11.38 -18.10 -19.30
C GLY A 35 11.89 -19.35 -20.01
N ALA A 36 11.17 -19.82 -21.04
CA ALA A 36 11.59 -20.94 -21.87
C ALA A 36 12.90 -20.65 -22.63
N GLU A 37 13.05 -19.46 -23.21
CA GLU A 37 14.30 -19.06 -23.86
C GLU A 37 15.47 -19.01 -22.86
N LEU A 38 15.24 -18.42 -21.68
CA LEU A 38 16.25 -18.34 -20.63
C LEU A 38 16.65 -19.74 -20.14
N MET A 39 15.68 -20.62 -19.87
CA MET A 39 15.95 -22.02 -19.52
C MET A 39 16.72 -22.76 -20.62
N GLY A 40 16.35 -22.53 -21.89
CA GLY A 40 17.05 -23.12 -23.04
C GLY A 40 18.53 -22.72 -23.12
N LYS A 41 18.89 -21.48 -22.76
CA LYS A 41 20.30 -21.02 -22.69
C LYS A 41 21.13 -21.78 -21.66
N TYR A 42 20.49 -22.25 -20.58
CA TYR A 42 21.11 -23.10 -19.55
C TYR A 42 21.09 -24.59 -19.90
N GLY A 43 20.60 -24.96 -21.10
CA GLY A 43 20.52 -26.34 -21.56
C GLY A 43 19.44 -27.16 -20.84
N ILE A 44 18.43 -26.49 -20.28
CA ILE A 44 17.25 -27.12 -19.70
C ILE A 44 16.31 -27.52 -20.85
N ASN A 45 15.75 -28.71 -20.77
CA ASN A 45 14.81 -29.20 -21.77
C ASN A 45 13.49 -28.43 -21.64
N VAL A 46 13.12 -27.71 -22.69
CA VAL A 46 11.85 -26.98 -22.81
C VAL A 46 11.20 -27.33 -24.15
N PRO A 47 9.86 -27.32 -24.27
CA PRO A 47 9.20 -27.48 -25.55
C PRO A 47 9.68 -26.41 -26.53
N LYS A 48 9.94 -26.82 -27.78
CA LYS A 48 10.26 -25.88 -28.84
C LYS A 48 9.08 -24.92 -29.03
N GLY A 49 9.35 -23.62 -28.97
CA GLY A 49 8.32 -22.61 -29.09
C GLY A 49 8.80 -21.29 -29.65
N VAL A 50 7.86 -20.49 -30.18
CA VAL A 50 8.10 -19.14 -30.70
C VAL A 50 6.96 -18.21 -30.29
N ALA A 51 7.31 -17.02 -29.80
CA ALA A 51 6.34 -15.98 -29.48
C ALA A 51 6.05 -15.15 -30.73
N VAL A 52 4.76 -14.91 -30.99
CA VAL A 52 4.26 -14.17 -32.14
C VAL A 52 3.32 -13.06 -31.68
N SER A 53 3.32 -11.96 -32.41
CA SER A 53 2.55 -10.75 -32.12
C SER A 53 1.51 -10.41 -33.19
N SER A 54 1.56 -11.08 -34.34
CA SER A 54 0.59 -10.92 -35.42
C SER A 54 0.23 -12.26 -36.07
N VAL A 55 -0.88 -12.28 -36.82
CA VAL A 55 -1.32 -13.47 -37.56
C VAL A 55 -0.33 -13.80 -38.70
N GLU A 56 0.34 -12.79 -39.28
CA GLU A 56 1.40 -13.01 -40.27
C GLU A 56 2.61 -13.72 -39.66
N GLU A 57 2.98 -13.37 -38.42
CA GLU A 57 4.05 -14.06 -37.69
C GLU A 57 3.67 -15.50 -37.35
N VAL A 58 2.38 -15.79 -37.09
CA VAL A 58 1.88 -17.16 -36.92
C VAL A 58 2.15 -17.99 -38.18
N ARG A 59 1.81 -17.47 -39.38
CA ARG A 59 2.10 -18.17 -40.66
C ARG A 59 3.57 -18.47 -40.82
N LYS A 60 4.41 -17.46 -40.61
CA LYS A 60 5.86 -17.60 -40.73
C LYS A 60 6.41 -18.61 -39.72
N ALA A 61 5.89 -18.63 -38.50
CA ALA A 61 6.27 -19.59 -37.46
C ALA A 61 5.91 -21.02 -37.86
N ILE A 62 4.71 -21.24 -38.42
CA ILE A 62 4.27 -22.55 -38.91
C ILE A 62 5.22 -23.04 -40.01
N GLU A 63 5.52 -22.21 -41.01
CA GLU A 63 6.38 -22.59 -42.13
C GLU A 63 7.84 -22.84 -41.73
N THR A 64 8.40 -22.01 -40.85
CA THR A 64 9.84 -22.04 -40.53
C THR A 64 10.19 -22.91 -39.33
N THR A 65 9.35 -22.85 -38.29
CA THR A 65 9.66 -23.45 -36.97
C THR A 65 8.98 -24.81 -36.80
N PHE A 66 7.77 -24.97 -37.36
CA PHE A 66 6.95 -26.19 -37.23
C PHE A 66 6.53 -26.81 -38.57
N PRO A 67 7.45 -27.00 -39.55
CA PRO A 67 7.07 -27.45 -40.90
C PRO A 67 6.48 -28.87 -40.96
N ASN A 68 6.78 -29.71 -39.96
CA ASN A 68 6.41 -31.13 -39.94
C ASN A 68 5.41 -31.49 -38.83
N GLU A 69 4.99 -30.51 -38.02
CA GLU A 69 4.05 -30.78 -36.93
C GLU A 69 2.63 -30.94 -37.48
N LYS A 70 1.76 -31.64 -36.74
CA LYS A 70 0.32 -31.76 -37.09
C LYS A 70 -0.56 -30.93 -36.17
N GLU A 71 -0.09 -30.75 -34.94
CA GLU A 71 -0.78 -30.04 -33.88
C GLU A 71 0.21 -29.15 -33.14
N LEU A 72 -0.27 -28.00 -32.67
CA LEU A 72 0.49 -27.03 -31.90
C LEU A 72 -0.29 -26.64 -30.65
N VAL A 73 0.43 -26.15 -29.65
CA VAL A 73 -0.15 -25.54 -28.46
C VAL A 73 -0.07 -24.03 -28.59
N VAL A 74 -1.22 -23.36 -28.51
CA VAL A 74 -1.35 -21.90 -28.60
C VAL A 74 -1.62 -21.37 -27.19
N LYS A 75 -0.67 -20.62 -26.63
CA LYS A 75 -0.73 -20.12 -25.24
C LYS A 75 -0.69 -18.59 -25.21
N SER A 76 -1.73 -17.97 -24.65
CA SER A 76 -1.75 -16.53 -24.38
C SER A 76 -0.61 -16.12 -23.43
N GLN A 77 0.10 -15.05 -23.75
CA GLN A 77 1.18 -14.53 -22.91
C GLN A 77 0.66 -13.36 -22.06
N ILE A 78 0.39 -13.66 -20.78
CA ILE A 78 0.07 -12.68 -19.73
C ILE A 78 0.82 -13.08 -18.46
N LEU A 79 1.20 -12.09 -17.63
CA LEU A 79 1.89 -12.33 -16.35
C LEU A 79 0.91 -12.71 -15.22
N ALA A 80 0.00 -13.64 -15.51
CA ALA A 80 -0.95 -14.19 -14.56
C ALA A 80 -1.18 -15.68 -14.82
N GLY A 81 -1.33 -16.45 -13.73
CA GLY A 81 -1.65 -17.88 -13.79
C GLY A 81 -3.12 -18.15 -14.11
N GLY A 82 -3.45 -19.43 -14.30
CA GLY A 82 -4.84 -19.87 -14.55
C GLY A 82 -5.35 -19.54 -15.96
N ARG A 83 -4.44 -19.35 -16.91
CA ARG A 83 -4.74 -19.01 -18.31
C ARG A 83 -5.69 -20.01 -18.97
N GLY A 84 -5.48 -21.31 -18.73
CA GLY A 84 -6.32 -22.39 -19.30
C GLY A 84 -7.80 -22.30 -18.92
N LEU A 85 -8.12 -21.82 -17.71
CA LEU A 85 -9.50 -21.62 -17.22
C LEU A 85 -10.02 -20.19 -17.42
N GLY A 86 -9.20 -19.30 -17.98
CA GLY A 86 -9.56 -17.91 -18.22
C GLY A 86 -10.62 -17.75 -19.31
N LYS A 87 -11.22 -16.56 -19.40
CA LYS A 87 -12.22 -16.23 -20.42
C LYS A 87 -11.83 -14.94 -21.14
N PHE A 88 -11.89 -14.95 -22.46
CA PHE A 88 -11.70 -13.75 -23.25
C PHE A 88 -12.98 -12.93 -23.34
N THR A 89 -12.83 -11.61 -23.48
CA THR A 89 -13.95 -10.67 -23.67
C THR A 89 -14.73 -10.89 -24.96
N ASN A 90 -14.12 -11.51 -25.98
CA ASN A 90 -14.76 -11.86 -27.24
C ASN A 90 -15.53 -13.20 -27.19
N GLY A 91 -15.57 -13.87 -26.04
CA GLY A 91 -16.29 -15.13 -25.83
C GLY A 91 -15.43 -16.40 -25.91
N LEU A 92 -14.18 -16.34 -26.38
CA LEU A 92 -13.26 -17.49 -26.38
C LEU A 92 -13.00 -17.98 -24.95
N GLN A 93 -13.14 -19.29 -24.73
CA GLN A 93 -12.87 -19.92 -23.43
C GLN A 93 -11.46 -20.50 -23.41
N GLY A 94 -10.71 -20.20 -22.37
CA GLY A 94 -9.33 -20.66 -22.16
C GLY A 94 -8.30 -19.89 -22.96
N GLY A 95 -7.15 -19.63 -22.34
CA GLY A 95 -5.95 -19.03 -22.93
C GLY A 95 -4.90 -20.04 -23.40
N VAL A 96 -5.18 -21.34 -23.29
CA VAL A 96 -4.27 -22.43 -23.70
C VAL A 96 -5.08 -23.43 -24.52
N HIS A 97 -4.70 -23.61 -25.79
CA HIS A 97 -5.43 -24.47 -26.73
C HIS A 97 -4.47 -25.39 -27.47
N ILE A 98 -4.81 -26.67 -27.55
CA ILE A 98 -4.16 -27.61 -28.47
C ILE A 98 -4.97 -27.58 -29.75
N VAL A 99 -4.33 -27.20 -30.86
CA VAL A 99 -5.00 -26.97 -32.15
C VAL A 99 -4.27 -27.69 -33.26
N LYS A 100 -4.97 -28.03 -34.32
CA LYS A 100 -4.34 -28.45 -35.58
C LYS A 100 -3.71 -27.23 -36.25
N ILE A 101 -2.68 -27.46 -37.07
CA ILE A 101 -1.93 -26.37 -37.74
C ILE A 101 -2.83 -25.43 -38.54
N ASP A 102 -3.83 -25.95 -39.24
CA ASP A 102 -4.80 -25.19 -40.03
C ASP A 102 -5.68 -24.24 -39.18
N GLN A 103 -5.82 -24.52 -37.88
CA GLN A 103 -6.62 -23.74 -36.94
C GLN A 103 -5.80 -22.78 -36.09
N ALA A 104 -4.46 -22.87 -36.14
CA ALA A 104 -3.57 -22.08 -35.30
C ALA A 104 -3.71 -20.56 -35.57
N GLU A 105 -3.85 -20.15 -36.83
CA GLU A 105 -4.08 -18.75 -37.20
C GLU A 105 -5.40 -18.21 -36.63
N GLU A 106 -6.48 -18.99 -36.74
CA GLU A 106 -7.80 -18.58 -36.29
C GLU A 106 -7.83 -18.35 -34.77
N ILE A 107 -7.29 -19.32 -34.02
CA ILE A 107 -7.26 -19.24 -32.56
C ILE A 107 -6.30 -18.14 -32.08
N ALA A 108 -5.10 -18.03 -32.66
CA ALA A 108 -4.17 -16.96 -32.33
C ALA A 108 -4.77 -15.57 -32.63
N GLY A 109 -5.47 -15.42 -33.76
CA GLY A 109 -6.16 -14.18 -34.11
C GLY A 109 -7.30 -13.81 -33.16
N LYS A 110 -7.97 -14.81 -32.55
CA LYS A 110 -8.96 -14.60 -31.50
C LYS A 110 -8.35 -14.29 -30.13
N MET A 111 -7.05 -14.51 -29.93
CA MET A 111 -6.35 -14.17 -28.69
C MET A 111 -5.63 -12.82 -28.77
N LEU A 112 -4.92 -12.57 -29.87
CA LEU A 112 -4.09 -11.38 -30.06
C LEU A 112 -4.92 -10.09 -29.99
N GLY A 113 -4.48 -9.14 -29.16
CA GLY A 113 -5.14 -7.86 -28.92
C GLY A 113 -6.43 -7.95 -28.09
N GLN A 114 -6.83 -9.14 -27.63
CA GLN A 114 -8.01 -9.34 -26.80
C GLN A 114 -7.64 -9.39 -25.32
N THR A 115 -8.65 -9.18 -24.46
CA THR A 115 -8.46 -9.20 -23.01
C THR A 115 -8.80 -10.56 -22.44
N LEU A 116 -7.85 -11.19 -21.76
CA LEU A 116 -8.03 -12.44 -21.02
C LEU A 116 -8.29 -12.14 -19.54
N VAL A 117 -9.41 -12.64 -19.04
CA VAL A 117 -9.82 -12.55 -17.63
C VAL A 117 -9.56 -13.89 -16.95
N THR A 118 -8.74 -13.89 -15.91
CA THR A 118 -8.46 -15.04 -15.03
C THR A 118 -8.85 -14.72 -13.59
N LYS A 119 -8.83 -15.72 -12.71
CA LYS A 119 -9.01 -15.51 -11.26
C LYS A 119 -7.96 -14.56 -10.67
N GLN A 120 -6.74 -14.54 -11.23
CA GLN A 120 -5.62 -13.74 -10.72
C GLN A 120 -5.58 -12.31 -11.28
N THR A 121 -6.14 -12.07 -12.47
CA THR A 121 -6.16 -10.72 -13.07
C THR A 121 -7.30 -9.85 -12.56
N GLY A 122 -8.29 -10.44 -11.87
CA GLY A 122 -9.53 -9.75 -11.54
C GLY A 122 -10.39 -9.40 -12.77
N PRO A 123 -11.49 -8.65 -12.60
CA PRO A 123 -12.49 -8.40 -13.64
C PRO A 123 -11.97 -7.53 -14.80
N GLN A 124 -10.91 -6.75 -14.60
CA GLN A 124 -10.30 -5.91 -15.64
C GLN A 124 -9.54 -6.75 -16.68
N GLY A 125 -9.08 -7.96 -16.32
CA GLY A 125 -8.29 -8.82 -17.20
C GLY A 125 -6.94 -8.21 -17.62
N LYS A 126 -6.26 -8.87 -18.55
CA LYS A 126 -5.03 -8.37 -19.17
C LYS A 126 -5.08 -8.56 -20.68
N VAL A 127 -4.57 -7.58 -21.42
CA VAL A 127 -4.49 -7.63 -22.88
C VAL A 127 -3.39 -8.59 -23.29
N VAL A 128 -3.72 -9.49 -24.22
CA VAL A 128 -2.79 -10.45 -24.79
C VAL A 128 -2.12 -9.82 -26.01
N SER A 129 -0.93 -9.25 -25.83
CA SER A 129 -0.14 -8.64 -26.92
C SER A 129 0.63 -9.68 -27.74
N LYS A 130 0.95 -10.83 -27.14
CA LYS A 130 1.68 -11.94 -27.75
C LYS A 130 1.03 -13.28 -27.44
N VAL A 131 1.22 -14.20 -28.35
CA VAL A 131 0.84 -15.61 -28.22
C VAL A 131 2.10 -16.46 -28.38
N TYR A 132 2.23 -17.50 -27.57
CA TYR A 132 3.32 -18.45 -27.65
C TYR A 132 2.84 -19.72 -28.33
N LEU A 133 3.44 -20.04 -29.48
CA LEU A 133 3.21 -21.26 -30.23
C LEU A 133 4.25 -22.28 -29.81
N CYS A 134 3.84 -23.41 -29.27
CA CYS A 134 4.72 -24.49 -28.86
C CYS A 134 4.41 -25.78 -29.62
N GLU A 135 5.42 -26.63 -29.77
CA GLU A 135 5.19 -28.01 -30.17
C GLU A 135 4.32 -28.75 -29.14
N LYS A 136 3.52 -29.69 -29.62
CA LYS A 136 2.77 -30.58 -28.73
C LYS A 136 3.67 -31.71 -28.27
N VAL A 137 4.12 -31.63 -27.02
CA VAL A 137 4.89 -32.71 -26.40
C VAL A 137 3.93 -33.74 -25.80
N SER A 138 4.19 -35.03 -26.05
CA SER A 138 3.44 -36.13 -25.44
C SER A 138 3.97 -36.40 -24.04
N LEU A 139 3.26 -35.89 -23.03
CA LEU A 139 3.60 -36.04 -21.62
C LEU A 139 3.06 -37.37 -21.07
N VAL A 140 3.94 -38.16 -20.45
CA VAL A 140 3.63 -39.49 -19.88
C VAL A 140 3.34 -39.39 -18.39
N ASN A 141 3.96 -38.43 -17.70
CA ASN A 141 3.82 -38.22 -16.27
C ASN A 141 4.08 -36.74 -15.97
N GLU A 142 3.24 -36.12 -15.13
CA GLU A 142 3.34 -34.71 -14.76
C GLU A 142 3.62 -34.58 -13.27
N MET A 143 4.64 -33.79 -12.94
CA MET A 143 5.15 -33.56 -11.59
C MET A 143 5.27 -32.05 -11.34
N TYR A 144 5.57 -31.66 -10.11
CA TYR A 144 5.79 -30.26 -9.74
C TYR A 144 7.21 -30.05 -9.24
N PHE A 145 7.85 -28.96 -9.66
CA PHE A 145 9.17 -28.55 -9.19
C PHE A 145 9.23 -27.05 -8.96
N ALA A 146 9.79 -26.62 -7.83
CA ALA A 146 10.06 -25.22 -7.56
C ALA A 146 11.34 -25.01 -6.76
N ILE A 147 11.95 -23.84 -6.92
CA ILE A 147 13.02 -23.32 -6.08
C ILE A 147 12.58 -21.94 -5.59
N THR A 148 12.59 -21.73 -4.28
CA THR A 148 12.23 -20.44 -3.68
C THR A 148 13.16 -20.11 -2.51
N LEU A 149 13.26 -18.84 -2.12
CA LEU A 149 14.03 -18.44 -0.95
C LEU A 149 13.20 -18.64 0.33
N ASP A 150 13.61 -19.60 1.17
CA ASP A 150 12.99 -19.80 2.48
C ASP A 150 13.52 -18.78 3.49
N ARG A 151 12.59 -17.99 4.04
CA ARG A 151 12.90 -16.97 5.06
C ARG A 151 13.30 -17.60 6.40
N THR A 152 12.85 -18.82 6.66
CA THR A 152 13.13 -19.53 7.92
C THR A 152 14.58 -19.94 8.00
N THR A 153 15.09 -20.56 6.93
CA THR A 153 16.50 -21.00 6.85
C THR A 153 17.42 -19.99 6.18
N ALA A 154 16.88 -18.87 5.68
CA ALA A 154 17.63 -17.83 4.97
C ALA A 154 18.45 -18.37 3.79
N GLY A 155 17.87 -19.31 3.02
CA GLY A 155 18.54 -19.94 1.88
C GLY A 155 17.54 -20.51 0.86
N PRO A 156 18.02 -20.95 -0.31
CA PRO A 156 17.16 -21.59 -1.30
C PRO A 156 16.54 -22.90 -0.77
N LEU A 157 15.28 -23.13 -1.11
CA LEU A 157 14.50 -24.32 -0.83
C LEU A 157 14.00 -24.88 -2.15
N ILE A 158 14.36 -26.12 -2.44
CA ILE A 158 13.84 -26.89 -3.57
C ILE A 158 12.63 -27.68 -3.08
N ILE A 159 11.53 -27.60 -3.83
CA ILE A 159 10.28 -28.29 -3.59
C ILE A 159 10.03 -29.19 -4.79
N ALA A 160 9.82 -30.48 -4.56
CA ALA A 160 9.49 -31.46 -5.57
C ALA A 160 8.22 -32.21 -5.16
N CYS A 161 7.28 -32.42 -6.07
CA CYS A 161 6.09 -33.24 -5.83
C CYS A 161 5.90 -34.25 -6.95
N ARG A 162 5.47 -35.46 -6.58
CA ARG A 162 5.20 -36.57 -7.52
C ARG A 162 3.98 -36.35 -8.40
N GLU A 163 3.15 -35.37 -8.05
CA GLU A 163 1.95 -34.99 -8.79
C GLU A 163 2.03 -33.50 -9.17
N GLY A 164 1.82 -33.20 -10.45
CA GLY A 164 1.84 -31.86 -11.02
C GLY A 164 0.57 -31.56 -11.82
N GLY A 165 0.53 -30.38 -12.45
CA GLY A 165 -0.62 -29.95 -13.26
C GLY A 165 -1.77 -29.33 -12.46
N THR A 166 -1.62 -29.21 -11.13
CA THR A 166 -2.58 -28.56 -10.22
C THR A 166 -1.87 -27.58 -9.27
N SER A 167 -2.62 -26.87 -8.42
CA SER A 167 -2.09 -25.95 -7.41
C SER A 167 -1.31 -26.71 -6.34
N ILE A 168 -0.08 -26.26 -6.07
CA ILE A 168 0.79 -26.86 -5.05
C ILE A 168 0.24 -26.61 -3.64
N GLU A 169 -0.50 -25.53 -3.45
CA GLU A 169 -1.16 -25.19 -2.18
C GLU A 169 -2.21 -26.24 -1.81
N ASP A 170 -3.04 -26.65 -2.78
CA ASP A 170 -4.04 -27.71 -2.59
C ASP A 170 -3.39 -29.07 -2.31
N LEU A 171 -2.27 -29.36 -2.97
CA LEU A 171 -1.49 -30.59 -2.75
C LEU A 171 -0.84 -30.61 -1.37
N ALA A 172 -0.32 -29.47 -0.91
CA ALA A 172 0.31 -29.35 0.41
C ALA A 172 -0.70 -29.53 1.55
N GLU A 173 -1.95 -29.14 1.35
CA GLU A 173 -3.02 -29.33 2.33
C GLU A 173 -3.54 -30.78 2.34
N LYS A 174 -3.77 -31.39 1.17
CA LYS A 174 -4.41 -32.70 1.06
C LYS A 174 -3.44 -33.88 1.11
N PHE A 175 -2.25 -33.72 0.54
CA PHE A 175 -1.26 -34.79 0.33
C PHE A 175 0.17 -34.32 0.67
N PRO A 176 0.45 -33.90 1.91
CA PRO A 176 1.75 -33.36 2.29
C PRO A 176 2.91 -34.36 2.08
N ASP A 177 2.62 -35.66 2.18
CA ASP A 177 3.63 -36.73 2.03
C ASP A 177 4.13 -36.89 0.58
N MET A 178 3.44 -36.31 -0.41
CA MET A 178 3.88 -36.33 -1.81
C MET A 178 4.92 -35.26 -2.10
N ILE A 179 5.10 -34.30 -1.19
CA ILE A 179 5.99 -33.15 -1.35
C ILE A 179 7.29 -33.38 -0.58
N ILE A 180 8.39 -33.29 -1.31
CA ILE A 180 9.74 -33.35 -0.75
C ILE A 180 10.35 -31.96 -0.79
N LYS A 181 11.02 -31.60 0.30
CA LYS A 181 11.65 -30.31 0.53
C LYS A 181 13.15 -30.53 0.74
N VAL A 182 13.97 -30.07 -0.20
CA VAL A 182 15.44 -30.13 -0.11
C VAL A 182 15.97 -28.73 0.16
N ARG A 183 16.63 -28.54 1.30
CA ARG A 183 17.10 -27.22 1.76
C ARG A 183 18.56 -26.98 1.37
N VAL A 184 18.86 -25.78 0.91
CA VAL A 184 20.22 -25.32 0.66
C VAL A 184 20.65 -24.46 1.85
N LEU A 185 21.68 -24.89 2.59
CA LEU A 185 22.17 -24.18 3.77
C LEU A 185 23.45 -23.39 3.49
N PHE A 186 23.55 -22.21 4.12
CA PHE A 186 24.80 -21.46 4.24
C PHE A 186 25.77 -22.12 5.23
N LEU A 187 26.39 -23.24 4.84
CA LEU A 187 27.34 -23.98 5.67
C LEU A 187 28.64 -23.20 5.94
N GLY A 188 29.11 -22.38 4.99
CA GLY A 188 30.38 -21.65 5.11
C GLY A 188 30.46 -20.67 6.29
N GLY A 189 29.34 -20.05 6.69
CA GLY A 189 29.29 -19.18 7.87
C GLY A 189 28.99 -19.94 9.17
N PHE A 190 28.18 -20.99 9.08
CA PHE A 190 27.71 -21.77 10.24
C PHE A 190 28.82 -22.62 10.85
N LEU A 191 29.72 -23.21 10.05
CA LEU A 191 30.85 -24.00 10.56
C LEU A 191 31.86 -23.13 11.34
N HIS A 192 32.10 -21.90 10.87
CA HIS A 192 32.98 -20.95 11.56
C HIS A 192 32.38 -20.50 12.90
N PHE A 193 31.07 -20.27 12.95
CA PHE A 193 30.34 -19.92 14.17
C PHE A 193 30.27 -21.10 15.17
N MET A 194 30.01 -22.33 14.70
CA MET A 194 30.04 -23.53 15.54
C MET A 194 31.43 -23.80 16.13
N SER A 195 32.50 -23.58 15.36
CA SER A 195 33.88 -23.70 15.84
C SER A 195 34.24 -22.65 16.90
N LEU A 196 33.61 -21.48 16.87
CA LEU A 196 33.80 -20.41 17.86
C LEU A 196 32.98 -20.62 19.14
N CYS A 197 31.81 -21.25 19.04
CA CYS A 197 30.85 -21.32 20.16
C CYS A 197 30.86 -22.62 20.99
N ASN A 198 31.69 -23.63 20.66
CA ASN A 198 31.72 -24.92 21.38
C ASN A 198 30.31 -25.55 21.58
N ALA A 199 29.37 -25.25 20.68
CA ALA A 199 27.96 -25.56 20.81
C ALA A 199 27.56 -26.83 20.03
N HIS A 200 28.43 -27.85 20.07
CA HIS A 200 28.28 -29.08 19.28
C HIS A 200 27.03 -29.90 19.63
N SER A 201 26.39 -29.66 20.78
CA SER A 201 25.34 -30.55 21.31
C SER A 201 23.93 -29.95 21.43
N LEU A 202 23.73 -28.63 21.24
CA LEU A 202 22.47 -27.98 21.68
C LEU A 202 21.54 -27.48 20.56
N MET A 203 21.93 -27.56 19.28
CA MET A 203 21.09 -27.14 18.15
C MET A 203 20.84 -28.23 17.10
N ILE A 204 21.42 -29.42 17.28
CA ILE A 204 21.33 -30.50 16.30
C ILE A 204 19.96 -31.20 16.37
N ASP A 205 19.30 -31.23 17.53
CA ASP A 205 18.01 -31.91 17.72
C ASP A 205 16.79 -31.18 17.11
N GLN A 206 16.97 -29.96 16.55
CA GLN A 206 15.90 -29.23 15.83
C GLN A 206 16.00 -29.33 14.31
N PHE A 207 17.04 -29.99 13.78
CA PHE A 207 17.14 -30.28 12.35
C PHE A 207 16.49 -31.62 12.06
N ASP A 208 15.42 -31.58 11.27
CA ASP A 208 14.83 -32.77 10.67
C ASP A 208 15.87 -33.39 9.70
N PHE A 209 16.48 -34.49 10.12
CA PHE A 209 17.56 -35.20 9.41
C PHE A 209 17.12 -35.87 8.09
N SER A 210 15.84 -35.75 7.70
CA SER A 210 15.40 -36.07 6.33
C SER A 210 15.90 -35.05 5.30
N GLN A 211 16.53 -33.96 5.74
CA GLN A 211 16.92 -32.81 4.92
C GLN A 211 18.44 -32.76 4.77
N VAL A 212 18.94 -32.82 3.53
CA VAL A 212 20.38 -32.69 3.28
C VAL A 212 20.71 -31.24 2.94
N PRO A 213 21.66 -30.62 3.67
CA PRO A 213 22.05 -29.25 3.43
C PRO A 213 23.03 -29.11 2.27
N ILE A 214 22.62 -28.41 1.21
CA ILE A 214 23.51 -28.05 0.09
C ILE A 214 24.39 -26.84 0.49
N ASP A 215 25.70 -26.92 0.29
CA ASP A 215 26.63 -25.79 0.47
C ASP A 215 26.54 -24.81 -0.72
N VAL A 216 26.13 -23.57 -0.45
CA VAL A 216 25.94 -22.53 -1.46
C VAL A 216 27.21 -22.17 -2.25
N PHE A 217 28.40 -22.37 -1.67
CA PHE A 217 29.68 -22.12 -2.35
C PHE A 217 30.08 -23.25 -3.29
N LYS A 218 29.66 -24.48 -2.99
CA LYS A 218 29.88 -25.66 -3.86
C LYS A 218 28.76 -25.84 -4.88
N GLY A 219 27.58 -25.28 -4.61
CA GLY A 219 26.37 -25.52 -5.39
C GLY A 219 25.75 -26.88 -5.06
N ILE A 220 24.69 -27.22 -5.78
CA ILE A 220 24.02 -28.51 -5.66
C ILE A 220 24.93 -29.65 -6.12
N THR A 221 25.13 -30.67 -5.29
CA THR A 221 25.91 -31.87 -5.66
C THR A 221 25.05 -32.89 -6.39
N ASP A 222 25.68 -33.89 -6.98
CA ASP A 222 24.98 -34.99 -7.65
C ASP A 222 24.10 -35.77 -6.66
N GLU A 223 24.53 -35.95 -5.41
CA GLU A 223 23.72 -36.62 -4.39
C GLU A 223 22.48 -35.81 -3.99
N ASP A 224 22.56 -34.48 -4.02
CA ASP A 224 21.44 -33.62 -3.67
C ASP A 224 20.44 -33.50 -4.81
N ALA A 225 20.92 -33.35 -6.04
CA ALA A 225 20.09 -33.42 -7.24
C ALA A 225 19.44 -34.81 -7.39
N ALA A 226 20.14 -35.89 -7.03
CA ALA A 226 19.58 -37.25 -6.98
C ALA A 226 18.37 -37.35 -6.03
N LYS A 227 18.43 -36.77 -4.83
CA LYS A 227 17.29 -36.78 -3.89
C LYS A 227 16.08 -36.04 -4.43
N VAL A 228 16.31 -34.92 -5.12
CA VAL A 228 15.23 -34.18 -5.78
C VAL A 228 14.57 -35.06 -6.85
N VAL A 229 15.37 -35.73 -7.69
CA VAL A 229 14.87 -36.66 -8.72
C VAL A 229 14.12 -37.83 -8.10
N ASP A 230 14.65 -38.43 -7.03
CA ASP A 230 13.98 -39.51 -6.31
C ASP A 230 12.66 -39.03 -5.68
N GLY A 231 12.59 -37.74 -5.32
CA GLY A 231 11.39 -37.11 -4.81
C GLY A 231 10.33 -36.81 -5.86
N LEU A 232 10.76 -36.38 -7.06
CA LEU A 232 9.90 -36.30 -8.25
C LEU A 232 9.36 -37.70 -8.62
N ALA A 233 10.17 -38.74 -8.42
CA ALA A 233 9.87 -40.13 -8.75
C ALA A 233 9.47 -40.31 -10.24
N PRO A 234 10.33 -39.91 -11.19
CA PRO A 234 10.10 -40.15 -12.61
C PRO A 234 9.98 -41.66 -12.89
N LYS A 235 9.09 -42.02 -13.81
CA LYS A 235 8.75 -43.41 -14.16
C LYS A 235 9.51 -43.94 -15.37
N VAL A 236 9.84 -43.07 -16.33
CA VAL A 236 10.40 -43.43 -17.65
C VAL A 236 11.63 -42.61 -18.02
N ALA A 237 11.77 -41.39 -17.48
CA ALA A 237 12.89 -40.51 -17.78
C ALA A 237 14.21 -41.07 -17.23
N ASP A 238 15.28 -40.87 -17.99
CA ASP A 238 16.62 -41.29 -17.57
C ASP A 238 17.03 -40.54 -16.29
N ARG A 239 17.48 -41.30 -15.28
CA ARG A 239 17.75 -40.76 -13.94
C ARG A 239 18.94 -39.80 -13.95
N ASP A 240 20.04 -40.16 -14.60
CA ASP A 240 21.26 -39.35 -14.63
C ASP A 240 21.05 -38.07 -15.45
N ALA A 241 20.33 -38.16 -16.57
CA ALA A 241 19.90 -36.99 -17.32
C ALA A 241 18.98 -36.07 -16.50
N SER A 242 18.10 -36.64 -15.67
CA SER A 242 17.21 -35.88 -14.78
C SER A 242 17.98 -35.15 -13.68
N ILE A 243 19.03 -35.77 -13.12
CA ILE A 243 19.93 -35.14 -12.15
C ILE A 243 20.59 -33.92 -12.78
N GLU A 244 21.09 -34.05 -14.01
CA GLU A 244 21.68 -32.93 -14.74
C GLU A 244 20.67 -31.80 -15.02
N GLN A 245 19.40 -32.12 -15.30
CA GLN A 245 18.35 -31.11 -15.44
C GLN A 245 18.11 -30.34 -14.13
N VAL A 246 18.03 -31.02 -12.99
CA VAL A 246 17.87 -30.38 -11.67
C VAL A 246 19.06 -29.46 -11.36
N LYS A 247 20.30 -29.89 -11.66
CA LYS A 247 21.50 -29.06 -11.47
C LYS A 247 21.46 -27.80 -12.32
N LYS A 248 21.06 -27.91 -13.59
CA LYS A 248 20.89 -26.75 -14.49
C LYS A 248 19.83 -25.78 -14.00
N LEU A 249 18.71 -26.28 -13.47
CA LEU A 249 17.65 -25.47 -12.87
C LEU A 249 18.12 -24.69 -11.65
N TYR A 250 18.92 -25.31 -10.79
CA TYR A 250 19.54 -24.63 -9.66
C TYR A 250 20.56 -23.58 -10.11
N ASN A 251 21.38 -23.88 -11.12
CA ASN A 251 22.35 -22.93 -11.66
C ASN A 251 21.66 -21.72 -12.28
N LEU A 252 20.57 -21.92 -13.04
CA LEU A 252 19.72 -20.86 -13.55
C LEU A 252 19.20 -19.98 -12.40
N PHE A 253 18.60 -20.59 -11.37
CA PHE A 253 18.06 -19.87 -10.22
C PHE A 253 19.11 -18.97 -9.55
N ARG A 254 20.31 -19.51 -9.35
CA ARG A 254 21.42 -18.81 -8.68
C ARG A 254 22.01 -17.69 -9.55
N GLU A 255 22.30 -17.97 -10.81
CA GLU A 255 23.01 -17.04 -11.69
C GLU A 255 22.12 -15.92 -12.24
N SER A 256 20.82 -16.16 -12.32
CA SER A 256 19.84 -15.17 -12.75
C SER A 256 19.26 -14.35 -11.59
N ASP A 257 19.71 -14.56 -10.35
CA ASP A 257 19.18 -13.92 -9.14
C ASP A 257 17.65 -14.11 -8.99
N CYS A 258 17.18 -15.35 -9.22
CA CYS A 258 15.78 -15.69 -9.04
C CYS A 258 15.37 -15.65 -7.55
N THR A 259 14.19 -15.11 -7.26
CA THR A 259 13.53 -15.26 -5.96
C THR A 259 12.59 -16.47 -5.94
N GLN A 260 12.07 -16.83 -7.12
CA GLN A 260 11.25 -18.01 -7.34
C GLN A 260 11.48 -18.54 -8.76
N LEU A 261 11.66 -19.84 -8.86
CA LEU A 261 11.55 -20.62 -10.10
C LEU A 261 10.51 -21.68 -9.83
N GLU A 262 9.44 -21.72 -10.61
CA GLU A 262 8.37 -22.70 -10.49
C GLU A 262 8.12 -23.34 -11.85
N ILE A 263 8.08 -24.65 -11.91
CA ILE A 263 7.80 -25.43 -13.12
C ILE A 263 6.60 -26.33 -12.82
N ASN A 264 5.50 -26.06 -13.51
CA ASN A 264 4.24 -26.76 -13.31
C ASN A 264 3.46 -26.91 -14.63
N PRO A 265 3.54 -28.06 -15.32
CA PRO A 265 4.23 -29.28 -14.90
C PRO A 265 5.71 -29.33 -15.32
N ILE A 266 6.54 -29.98 -14.50
CA ILE A 266 7.76 -30.65 -14.99
C ILE A 266 7.36 -32.08 -15.35
N ALA A 267 7.65 -32.52 -16.57
CA ALA A 267 7.00 -33.69 -17.12
C ALA A 267 7.97 -34.65 -17.81
N GLU A 268 7.59 -35.91 -17.85
CA GLU A 268 8.31 -36.95 -18.59
C GLU A 268 7.73 -37.07 -20.00
N THR A 269 8.60 -37.13 -20.98
CA THR A 269 8.24 -37.28 -22.39
C THR A 269 8.34 -38.74 -22.82
N SER A 270 7.67 -39.10 -23.92
CA SER A 270 7.76 -40.45 -24.51
C SER A 270 9.17 -40.83 -25.01
N ASP A 271 10.08 -39.86 -25.18
CA ASP A 271 11.49 -40.08 -25.48
C ASP A 271 12.39 -40.13 -24.22
N ASN A 272 11.79 -40.41 -23.05
CA ASN A 272 12.46 -40.62 -21.77
C ASN A 272 13.29 -39.40 -21.29
N LYS A 273 12.83 -38.19 -21.58
CA LYS A 273 13.43 -36.95 -21.09
C LYS A 273 12.53 -36.29 -20.05
N LEU A 274 13.17 -35.59 -19.12
CA LEU A 274 12.50 -34.65 -18.23
C LEU A 274 12.44 -33.29 -18.94
N VAL A 275 11.25 -32.68 -19.05
CA VAL A 275 11.01 -31.41 -19.74
C VAL A 275 10.25 -30.44 -18.82
N ALA A 276 10.65 -29.16 -18.84
CA ALA A 276 9.91 -28.08 -18.19
C ALA A 276 8.82 -27.56 -19.13
N ALA A 277 7.58 -28.01 -18.96
CA ALA A 277 6.50 -27.75 -19.92
C ALA A 277 5.84 -26.37 -19.78
N ASP A 278 5.77 -25.86 -18.55
CA ASP A 278 5.38 -24.48 -18.23
C ASP A 278 6.19 -24.03 -17.01
N ALA A 279 6.67 -22.78 -17.04
CA ALA A 279 7.51 -22.24 -15.99
C ALA A 279 7.18 -20.79 -15.70
N LYS A 280 7.30 -20.45 -14.41
CA LYS A 280 7.15 -19.11 -13.86
C LYS A 280 8.43 -18.74 -13.12
N LEU A 281 9.00 -17.60 -13.50
CA LEU A 281 10.26 -17.10 -12.96
C LEU A 281 10.05 -15.69 -12.41
N ASN A 282 10.51 -15.49 -11.17
CA ASN A 282 10.51 -14.21 -10.48
C ASN A 282 11.94 -13.87 -10.06
N PHE A 283 12.31 -12.61 -10.16
CA PHE A 283 13.68 -12.14 -9.92
C PHE A 283 13.76 -11.19 -8.72
N ASP A 284 14.98 -11.00 -8.22
CA ASP A 284 15.27 -9.98 -7.19
C ASP A 284 15.47 -8.61 -7.85
N ASP A 285 14.56 -7.66 -7.58
CA ASP A 285 14.65 -6.28 -8.06
C ASP A 285 15.97 -5.59 -7.65
N ASN A 286 16.55 -5.97 -6.50
CA ASN A 286 17.82 -5.41 -6.04
C ASN A 286 19.01 -5.89 -6.89
N ALA A 287 18.87 -6.96 -7.67
CA ALA A 287 19.89 -7.44 -8.59
C ALA A 287 19.86 -6.73 -9.95
N ALA A 288 18.94 -5.78 -10.18
CA ALA A 288 18.79 -5.07 -11.46
C ALA A 288 20.10 -4.46 -12.00
N TYR A 289 20.98 -3.98 -11.11
CA TYR A 289 22.25 -3.37 -11.49
C TYR A 289 23.21 -4.36 -12.18
N ARG A 290 23.13 -5.66 -11.85
CA ARG A 290 23.96 -6.74 -12.41
C ARG A 290 23.23 -7.62 -13.42
N GLN A 291 21.89 -7.67 -13.38
CA GLN A 291 21.04 -8.47 -14.28
C GLN A 291 20.41 -7.65 -15.42
N LYS A 292 21.19 -6.81 -16.11
CA LYS A 292 20.64 -5.84 -17.09
C LYS A 292 19.83 -6.48 -18.22
N GLU A 293 20.27 -7.63 -18.72
CA GLU A 293 19.60 -8.34 -19.81
C GLU A 293 18.24 -8.90 -19.38
N ILE A 294 18.14 -9.45 -18.17
CA ILE A 294 16.89 -9.98 -17.62
C ILE A 294 15.91 -8.82 -17.36
N PHE A 295 16.37 -7.71 -16.80
CA PHE A 295 15.51 -6.55 -16.53
C PHE A 295 15.06 -5.83 -17.81
N ALA A 296 15.77 -6.00 -18.93
CA ALA A 296 15.32 -5.55 -20.24
C ALA A 296 14.12 -6.35 -20.79
N LEU A 297 13.85 -7.54 -20.25
CA LEU A 297 12.70 -8.38 -20.61
C LEU A 297 11.38 -7.94 -19.97
N ARG A 298 11.43 -6.97 -19.05
CA ARG A 298 10.26 -6.41 -18.35
C ARG A 298 9.20 -5.98 -19.37
N ASP A 299 7.97 -6.41 -19.16
CA ASP A 299 6.82 -5.97 -19.94
C ASP A 299 5.92 -5.08 -19.08
N PRO A 300 6.04 -3.75 -19.20
CA PRO A 300 5.23 -2.83 -18.43
C PRO A 300 3.75 -3.05 -18.70
N THR A 301 3.32 -3.43 -19.91
CA THR A 301 1.88 -3.53 -20.27
C THR A 301 1.10 -4.51 -19.40
N GLN A 302 1.79 -5.44 -18.75
CA GLN A 302 1.21 -6.46 -17.89
C GLN A 302 1.16 -6.03 -16.41
N GLU A 303 1.90 -4.99 -16.05
CA GLU A 303 1.88 -4.41 -14.71
C GLU A 303 0.63 -3.55 -14.52
N ASP A 304 0.39 -3.12 -13.28
CA ASP A 304 -0.67 -2.16 -13.05
C ASP A 304 -0.31 -0.82 -13.73
N PRO A 305 -1.20 -0.21 -14.53
CA PRO A 305 -0.95 1.10 -15.14
C PRO A 305 -0.49 2.16 -14.13
N ARG A 306 -0.87 2.03 -12.86
CA ARG A 306 -0.41 2.87 -11.76
C ARG A 306 1.09 2.75 -11.51
N GLU A 307 1.61 1.53 -11.51
CA GLU A 307 3.03 1.23 -11.29
C GLU A 307 3.89 1.57 -12.53
N ILE A 308 3.35 1.39 -13.74
CA ILE A 308 4.04 1.74 -15.00
C ILE A 308 4.20 3.25 -15.13
N TRP A 309 3.14 4.02 -14.87
CA TRP A 309 3.17 5.47 -14.99
C TRP A 309 4.11 6.10 -13.96
N LEU A 310 4.26 5.51 -12.78
CA LEU A 310 5.30 5.88 -11.82
C LEU A 310 6.70 5.79 -12.45
N PHE A 311 6.99 4.70 -13.16
CA PHE A 311 8.26 4.47 -13.85
C PHE A 311 8.47 5.35 -15.09
N LEU A 312 7.47 5.43 -15.99
CA LEU A 312 7.53 6.25 -17.21
C LEU A 312 7.56 7.75 -16.91
N PHE A 313 6.85 8.21 -15.87
CA PHE A 313 6.93 9.60 -15.44
C PHE A 313 8.29 9.90 -14.78
N CYS A 314 8.87 8.96 -14.04
CA CYS A 314 10.24 9.10 -13.52
C CYS A 314 11.25 9.24 -14.68
N LEU A 315 11.11 8.45 -15.75
CA LEU A 315 11.90 8.58 -16.97
C LEU A 315 11.63 9.91 -17.70
N TRP A 316 10.36 10.32 -17.84
CA TRP A 316 9.94 11.58 -18.46
C TRP A 316 10.56 12.81 -17.77
N VAL A 317 10.63 12.80 -16.44
CA VAL A 317 11.26 13.86 -15.65
C VAL A 317 12.77 13.91 -15.87
N THR A 318 13.40 12.76 -16.13
CA THR A 318 14.83 12.72 -16.46
C THR A 318 15.15 13.05 -17.91
N SER A 319 14.19 12.90 -18.84
CA SER A 319 14.42 13.07 -20.29
C SER A 319 13.86 14.35 -20.90
N ASN A 320 13.06 15.14 -20.15
CA ASN A 320 12.63 16.50 -20.49
C ASN A 320 12.05 16.74 -21.90
N GLN A 321 11.49 15.72 -22.57
CA GLN A 321 10.87 15.87 -23.89
C GLN A 321 9.59 15.03 -24.08
N THR A 322 8.55 15.76 -24.50
CA THR A 322 7.30 15.35 -25.19
C THR A 322 6.18 14.69 -24.37
N ALA A 323 4.99 15.32 -24.35
CA ALA A 323 3.74 14.75 -24.88
C ALA A 323 2.52 15.65 -24.58
N GLY A 324 2.20 16.59 -25.47
CA GLY A 324 0.97 17.41 -25.43
C GLY A 324 -0.32 16.67 -25.80
N TYR A 325 -0.32 15.33 -25.82
CA TYR A 325 -1.40 14.52 -26.40
C TYR A 325 -2.30 13.80 -25.37
N LEU A 326 -1.95 13.79 -24.08
CA LEU A 326 -2.59 12.94 -23.06
C LEU A 326 -3.60 13.65 -22.14
N GLN A 327 -3.87 14.94 -22.36
CA GLN A 327 -4.76 15.75 -21.49
C GLN A 327 -6.27 15.64 -21.80
N SER A 328 -6.69 14.95 -22.87
CA SER A 328 -8.04 15.09 -23.43
C SER A 328 -9.09 14.04 -23.04
N ASP A 329 -8.73 12.91 -22.39
CA ASP A 329 -9.70 11.84 -22.05
C ASP A 329 -10.09 11.87 -20.56
N VAL A 330 -11.41 12.01 -20.29
CA VAL A 330 -12.01 12.23 -18.96
C VAL A 330 -11.84 11.02 -18.03
N ARG A 331 -11.74 9.80 -18.58
CA ARG A 331 -11.53 8.57 -17.78
C ARG A 331 -10.14 8.50 -17.16
N TYR A 332 -9.17 9.19 -17.75
CA TYR A 332 -7.79 9.20 -17.27
C TYR A 332 -7.60 10.12 -16.07
N ARG A 333 -8.43 11.16 -15.91
CA ARG A 333 -8.25 12.21 -14.89
C ARG A 333 -8.36 11.69 -13.43
N GLN A 334 -9.17 10.65 -13.19
CA GLN A 334 -9.32 10.00 -11.88
C GLN A 334 -8.17 9.02 -11.57
N LEU A 335 -7.68 8.28 -12.57
CA LEU A 335 -6.55 7.35 -12.42
C LEU A 335 -5.22 8.09 -12.24
N PHE A 336 -5.07 9.27 -12.86
CA PHE A 336 -3.88 10.12 -12.74
C PHE A 336 -3.66 10.70 -11.33
N GLY A 337 -4.71 10.92 -10.54
CA GLY A 337 -4.59 11.53 -9.21
C GLY A 337 -3.68 10.71 -8.28
N GLN A 338 -4.05 9.45 -8.02
CA GLN A 338 -3.28 8.56 -7.13
C GLN A 338 -1.85 8.31 -7.62
N ILE A 339 -1.65 8.14 -8.93
CA ILE A 339 -0.33 7.89 -9.51
C ILE A 339 0.55 9.14 -9.42
N ALA A 340 -0.03 10.33 -9.66
CA ALA A 340 0.70 11.59 -9.52
C ALA A 340 1.20 11.80 -8.09
N TYR A 341 0.44 11.36 -7.08
CA TYR A 341 0.84 11.42 -5.68
C TYR A 341 2.01 10.47 -5.35
N GLU A 342 1.94 9.21 -5.80
CA GLU A 342 3.03 8.24 -5.64
C GLU A 342 4.34 8.70 -6.31
N VAL A 343 4.22 9.32 -7.48
CA VAL A 343 5.34 9.92 -8.21
C VAL A 343 5.93 11.11 -7.45
N ALA A 344 5.08 12.02 -6.99
CA ALA A 344 5.52 13.20 -6.24
C ALA A 344 6.23 12.76 -4.96
N ALA A 345 5.70 11.72 -4.29
CA ALA A 345 6.31 11.11 -3.12
C ALA A 345 7.70 10.54 -3.45
N ALA A 346 7.83 9.72 -4.49
CA ALA A 346 9.11 9.12 -4.87
C ALA A 346 10.18 10.17 -5.20
N LYS A 347 9.82 11.30 -5.84
CA LYS A 347 10.77 12.41 -6.08
C LYS A 347 11.26 13.08 -4.80
N ALA A 348 10.42 13.11 -3.78
CA ALA A 348 10.73 13.64 -2.47
C ALA A 348 11.34 12.57 -1.54
N ASP A 349 11.69 11.38 -2.06
CA ASP A 349 12.21 10.25 -1.25
C ASP A 349 11.22 9.85 -0.13
N LEU A 350 9.93 9.84 -0.48
CA LEU A 350 8.81 9.43 0.37
C LEU A 350 8.21 8.11 -0.13
N ASN A 351 7.82 7.23 0.78
CA ASN A 351 7.08 6.01 0.43
C ASN A 351 5.59 6.25 0.61
N TYR A 352 4.85 6.43 -0.48
CA TYR A 352 3.40 6.67 -0.47
C TYR A 352 2.65 5.54 -1.19
N ILE A 353 1.50 5.14 -0.66
CA ILE A 353 0.53 4.25 -1.32
C ILE A 353 -0.87 4.82 -1.07
N GLY A 354 -1.61 5.08 -2.13
CA GLY A 354 -3.00 5.55 -2.03
C GLY A 354 -3.96 4.45 -1.59
N LEU A 355 -4.87 4.76 -0.67
CA LEU A 355 -5.95 3.88 -0.21
C LEU A 355 -7.31 4.55 -0.47
N ASP A 356 -8.40 3.87 -0.10
CA ASP A 356 -9.76 4.39 -0.23
C ASP A 356 -10.32 4.76 1.15
N GLY A 357 -9.93 5.93 1.65
CA GLY A 357 -10.33 6.44 2.95
C GLY A 357 -10.28 7.97 3.03
N GLU A 358 -10.59 8.50 4.21
CA GLU A 358 -10.79 9.94 4.44
C GLU A 358 -9.72 10.58 5.35
N ILE A 359 -8.89 9.77 6.02
CA ILE A 359 -7.88 10.26 6.98
C ILE A 359 -6.49 10.10 6.38
N GLY A 360 -5.90 11.23 5.99
CA GLY A 360 -4.53 11.28 5.49
C GLY A 360 -3.54 10.94 6.61
N CYS A 361 -2.63 10.01 6.38
CA CYS A 361 -1.61 9.63 7.37
C CYS A 361 -0.25 10.17 6.93
N MET A 362 0.51 10.76 7.85
CA MET A 362 1.93 11.08 7.64
C MET A 362 2.74 10.60 8.83
N VAL A 363 3.63 9.64 8.61
CA VAL A 363 4.31 8.92 9.68
C VAL A 363 5.78 8.71 9.34
N ASN A 364 6.65 8.63 10.35
CA ASN A 364 8.04 8.23 10.15
C ASN A 364 8.23 6.74 10.50
N GLY A 365 8.63 5.95 9.51
CA GLY A 365 8.82 4.51 9.59
C GLY A 365 7.58 3.71 9.19
N ALA A 366 7.76 2.79 8.23
CA ALA A 366 6.71 1.92 7.70
C ALA A 366 5.91 1.15 8.77
N GLY A 367 6.58 0.63 9.81
CA GLY A 367 5.90 -0.10 10.89
C GLY A 367 4.94 0.79 11.69
N LEU A 368 5.36 2.02 12.00
CA LEU A 368 4.51 2.99 12.68
C LEU A 368 3.37 3.46 11.76
N ALA A 369 3.63 3.58 10.45
CA ALA A 369 2.62 3.95 9.46
C ALA A 369 1.49 2.91 9.41
N MET A 370 1.81 1.62 9.35
CA MET A 370 0.82 0.53 9.42
C MET A 370 0.05 0.54 10.74
N ALA A 371 0.74 0.65 11.88
CA ALA A 371 0.08 0.73 13.19
C ALA A 371 -0.87 1.95 13.29
N THR A 372 -0.50 3.07 12.69
CA THR A 372 -1.31 4.29 12.65
C THR A 372 -2.58 4.08 11.81
N MET A 373 -2.48 3.41 10.68
CA MET A 373 -3.66 3.06 9.86
C MET A 373 -4.57 2.08 10.58
N ASP A 374 -4.00 1.07 11.23
CA ASP A 374 -4.76 0.07 11.99
C ASP A 374 -5.53 0.72 13.14
N ILE A 375 -4.90 1.61 13.91
CA ILE A 375 -5.56 2.28 15.03
C ILE A 375 -6.65 3.25 14.57
N ILE A 376 -6.45 3.96 13.45
CA ILE A 376 -7.52 4.75 12.81
C ILE A 376 -8.71 3.84 12.49
N LYS A 377 -8.45 2.66 11.94
CA LYS A 377 -9.51 1.70 11.60
C LYS A 377 -10.22 1.16 12.84
N LEU A 378 -9.49 0.90 13.92
CA LEU A 378 -10.03 0.46 15.22
C LEU A 378 -10.99 1.49 15.82
N HIS A 379 -10.68 2.79 15.70
CA HIS A 379 -11.56 3.89 16.12
C HIS A 379 -12.68 4.21 15.11
N GLY A 380 -12.83 3.38 14.07
CA GLY A 380 -13.92 3.48 13.09
C GLY A 380 -13.71 4.56 12.02
N GLY A 381 -12.47 4.99 11.79
CA GLY A 381 -12.08 5.81 10.64
C GLY A 381 -11.65 4.99 9.43
N THR A 382 -11.29 5.68 8.35
CA THR A 382 -10.75 5.06 7.13
C THR A 382 -9.44 5.76 6.74
N PRO A 383 -8.29 5.07 6.77
CA PRO A 383 -7.03 5.65 6.33
C PRO A 383 -7.06 5.88 4.81
N ALA A 384 -6.73 7.09 4.38
CA ALA A 384 -6.71 7.51 2.98
C ALA A 384 -5.44 7.09 2.25
N ASN A 385 -4.35 6.86 2.98
CA ASN A 385 -3.06 6.51 2.40
C ASN A 385 -2.15 5.83 3.43
N PHE A 386 -1.13 5.15 2.93
CA PHE A 386 0.12 4.89 3.63
C PHE A 386 1.13 5.95 3.20
N LEU A 387 1.82 6.60 4.13
CA LEU A 387 2.92 7.52 3.82
C LEU A 387 3.99 7.43 4.92
N ASP A 388 5.16 6.97 4.52
CA ASP A 388 6.37 6.95 5.33
C ASP A 388 7.35 8.03 4.85
N VAL A 389 7.63 9.01 5.72
CA VAL A 389 8.57 10.11 5.47
C VAL A 389 10.04 9.75 5.76
N GLY A 390 10.29 8.54 6.27
CA GLY A 390 11.61 8.04 6.63
C GLY A 390 12.09 8.50 8.01
N GLY A 391 13.12 7.83 8.52
CA GLY A 391 13.69 8.07 9.85
C GLY A 391 14.58 9.31 10.00
N ASN A 392 14.82 10.04 8.90
CA ASN A 392 15.62 11.28 8.83
C ASN A 392 14.90 12.36 7.98
N ALA A 393 13.57 12.42 8.06
CA ALA A 393 12.78 13.33 7.24
C ALA A 393 13.24 14.79 7.40
N SER A 394 13.53 15.43 6.27
CA SER A 394 13.83 16.86 6.21
C SER A 394 12.56 17.70 6.16
N GLU A 395 12.68 19.00 6.46
CA GLU A 395 11.58 19.95 6.34
C GLU A 395 10.95 19.97 4.93
N GLY A 396 11.77 19.89 3.88
CA GLY A 396 11.28 19.85 2.49
C GLY A 396 10.43 18.60 2.21
N GLN A 397 10.80 17.45 2.77
CA GLN A 397 10.03 16.21 2.65
C GLN A 397 8.67 16.31 3.33
N VAL A 398 8.61 16.95 4.49
CA VAL A 398 7.35 17.22 5.20
C VAL A 398 6.44 18.14 4.38
N VAL A 399 7.00 19.18 3.76
CA VAL A 399 6.24 20.10 2.88
C VAL A 399 5.65 19.35 1.68
N GLU A 400 6.44 18.53 0.98
CA GLU A 400 5.94 17.74 -0.16
C GLU A 400 4.89 16.70 0.27
N ALA A 401 5.07 16.05 1.43
CA ALA A 401 4.07 15.17 2.01
C ALA A 401 2.73 15.89 2.23
N PHE A 402 2.74 17.10 2.81
CA PHE A 402 1.52 17.90 2.98
C PHE A 402 0.89 18.31 1.65
N LYS A 403 1.67 18.68 0.63
CA LYS A 403 1.14 18.98 -0.71
C LYS A 403 0.42 17.78 -1.31
N ILE A 404 0.98 16.58 -1.14
CA ILE A 404 0.36 15.34 -1.62
C ILE A 404 -0.97 15.09 -0.91
N LEU A 405 -0.97 15.11 0.43
CA LEU A 405 -2.17 14.83 1.23
C LEU A 405 -3.29 15.86 1.03
N THR A 406 -2.96 17.13 0.88
CA THR A 406 -3.93 18.22 0.68
C THR A 406 -4.45 18.31 -0.76
N SER A 407 -3.79 17.63 -1.70
CA SER A 407 -4.24 17.55 -3.09
C SER A 407 -5.27 16.46 -3.33
N ASP A 408 -5.45 15.53 -2.39
CA ASP A 408 -6.47 14.49 -2.47
C ASP A 408 -7.79 14.97 -1.83
N ASP A 409 -8.80 15.21 -2.66
CA ASP A 409 -10.12 15.70 -2.25
C ASP A 409 -10.88 14.72 -1.32
N LYS A 410 -10.45 13.44 -1.24
CA LYS A 410 -11.02 12.47 -0.29
C LYS A 410 -10.57 12.72 1.15
N VAL A 411 -9.41 13.35 1.34
CA VAL A 411 -8.83 13.59 2.65
C VAL A 411 -9.63 14.68 3.36
N LYS A 412 -10.23 14.34 4.50
CA LYS A 412 -11.01 15.23 5.38
C LYS A 412 -10.29 15.60 6.66
N ALA A 413 -9.30 14.82 7.08
CA ALA A 413 -8.41 15.13 8.20
C ALA A 413 -7.03 14.53 7.95
N ILE A 414 -5.99 15.12 8.52
CA ILE A 414 -4.63 14.58 8.45
C ILE A 414 -4.16 14.21 9.86
N LEU A 415 -3.70 12.97 10.03
CA LEU A 415 -3.01 12.51 11.22
C LEU A 415 -1.51 12.42 10.96
N VAL A 416 -0.77 13.29 11.64
CA VAL A 416 0.69 13.31 11.68
C VAL A 416 1.14 12.59 12.96
N ASN A 417 1.74 11.43 12.82
CA ASN A 417 2.24 10.65 13.95
C ASN A 417 3.75 10.47 13.80
N ILE A 418 4.53 11.16 14.64
CA ILE A 418 5.99 11.15 14.55
C ILE A 418 6.57 10.64 15.86
N PHE A 419 7.38 9.59 15.76
CA PHE A 419 8.16 9.05 16.86
C PHE A 419 9.64 9.41 16.68
N GLY A 420 10.11 10.36 17.45
CA GLY A 420 11.48 10.85 17.52
C GLY A 420 12.42 9.84 18.16
N GLY A 421 13.43 9.44 17.39
CA GLY A 421 14.61 8.75 17.88
C GLY A 421 15.85 9.51 17.44
N ILE A 422 16.28 9.24 16.20
CA ILE A 422 17.34 10.00 15.51
C ILE A 422 16.84 11.41 15.14
N MET A 423 15.57 11.51 14.74
CA MET A 423 14.91 12.79 14.48
C MET A 423 14.50 13.51 15.76
N LYS A 424 14.68 14.83 15.78
CA LYS A 424 14.25 15.70 16.88
C LYS A 424 12.88 16.30 16.56
N CYS A 425 11.96 16.25 17.52
CA CYS A 425 10.59 16.70 17.34
C CYS A 425 10.46 18.20 17.05
N ASP A 426 11.40 19.03 17.47
CA ASP A 426 11.45 20.47 17.18
C ASP A 426 11.67 20.78 15.69
N VAL A 427 12.52 20.01 15.01
CA VAL A 427 12.77 20.14 13.57
C VAL A 427 11.50 19.80 12.79
N ILE A 428 10.81 18.74 13.21
CA ILE A 428 9.58 18.30 12.53
C ILE A 428 8.41 19.21 12.83
N ALA A 429 8.25 19.65 14.08
CA ALA A 429 7.26 20.67 14.41
C ALA A 429 7.47 21.93 13.55
N SER A 430 8.71 22.39 13.40
CA SER A 430 9.03 23.53 12.52
C SER A 430 8.65 23.26 11.07
N GLY A 431 8.96 22.07 10.55
CA GLY A 431 8.61 21.69 9.19
C GLY A 431 7.10 21.55 8.95
N ILE A 432 6.35 21.04 9.93
CA ILE A 432 4.87 21.01 9.90
C ILE A 432 4.33 22.43 9.86
N VAL A 433 4.83 23.33 10.72
CA VAL A 433 4.39 24.73 10.77
C VAL A 433 4.72 25.45 9.46
N ASN A 434 5.90 25.19 8.88
CA ASN A 434 6.29 25.80 7.62
C ASN A 434 5.44 25.26 6.45
N ALA A 435 5.22 23.95 6.41
CA ALA A 435 4.31 23.32 5.44
C ALA A 435 2.91 23.91 5.55
N ALA A 436 2.38 24.05 6.76
CA ALA A 436 1.07 24.62 7.03
C ALA A 436 0.94 26.09 6.57
N LYS A 437 2.03 26.87 6.60
CA LYS A 437 2.05 28.26 6.11
C LYS A 437 2.07 28.35 4.58
N HIS A 438 2.76 27.43 3.91
CA HIS A 438 2.93 27.44 2.46
C HIS A 438 1.87 26.65 1.71
N VAL A 439 1.26 25.67 2.37
CA VAL A 439 0.21 24.81 1.85
C VAL A 439 -1.04 25.19 2.62
N SER A 440 -1.95 25.96 2.03
CA SER A 440 -3.20 26.37 2.68
C SER A 440 -3.98 25.14 3.14
N LEU A 441 -3.87 24.81 4.43
CA LEU A 441 -4.53 23.65 5.02
C LEU A 441 -6.04 23.88 5.04
N LYS A 442 -6.77 23.11 4.24
CA LYS A 442 -8.24 23.12 4.19
C LYS A 442 -8.88 22.13 5.18
N VAL A 443 -8.05 21.26 5.77
CA VAL A 443 -8.48 20.14 6.59
C VAL A 443 -7.80 20.19 7.95
N PRO A 444 -8.48 19.76 9.02
CA PRO A 444 -7.90 19.67 10.35
C PRO A 444 -6.68 18.73 10.36
N VAL A 445 -5.62 19.17 11.06
CA VAL A 445 -4.38 18.40 11.21
C VAL A 445 -4.19 18.04 12.67
N VAL A 446 -4.19 16.74 12.97
CA VAL A 446 -3.88 16.17 14.27
C VAL A 446 -2.40 15.79 14.28
N VAL A 447 -1.65 16.26 15.27
CA VAL A 447 -0.22 16.03 15.39
C VAL A 447 0.10 15.35 16.71
N ARG A 448 0.71 14.17 16.64
CA ARG A 448 1.28 13.46 17.77
C ARG A 448 2.79 13.41 17.61
N LEU A 449 3.50 14.00 18.57
CA LEU A 449 4.96 13.98 18.65
C LEU A 449 5.38 13.20 19.89
N GLU A 450 6.27 12.23 19.71
CA GLU A 450 6.93 11.50 20.80
C GLU A 450 8.44 11.43 20.61
N GLY A 451 9.23 11.23 21.67
CA GLY A 451 10.70 11.12 21.57
C GLY A 451 11.55 12.36 21.93
N THR A 452 12.65 12.56 21.21
CA THR A 452 13.65 13.60 21.52
C THR A 452 13.10 15.01 21.26
N ASN A 453 13.23 15.94 22.22
CA ASN A 453 12.76 17.32 22.13
C ASN A 453 11.24 17.50 21.95
N VAL A 454 10.42 16.56 22.41
CA VAL A 454 8.94 16.64 22.30
C VAL A 454 8.38 17.92 22.93
N ASP A 455 8.82 18.29 24.13
CA ASP A 455 8.32 19.49 24.81
C ASP A 455 8.56 20.76 23.98
N GLN A 456 9.72 20.84 23.33
CA GLN A 456 10.06 21.94 22.44
C GLN A 456 9.23 21.89 21.15
N GLY A 457 9.05 20.70 20.56
CA GLY A 457 8.16 20.51 19.41
C GLY A 457 6.71 20.91 19.70
N LYS A 458 6.15 20.46 20.83
CA LYS A 458 4.79 20.84 21.28
C LYS A 458 4.67 22.35 21.49
N ARG A 459 5.70 23.01 22.06
CA ARG A 459 5.74 24.49 22.15
C ARG A 459 5.72 25.16 20.79
N ILE A 460 6.55 24.71 19.84
CA ILE A 460 6.60 25.25 18.47
C ILE A 460 5.22 25.15 17.79
N LEU A 461 4.55 23.99 17.92
CA LEU A 461 3.19 23.82 17.39
C LEU A 461 2.21 24.80 18.03
N LYS A 462 2.26 24.97 19.36
CA LYS A 462 1.37 25.85 20.11
C LYS A 462 1.58 27.34 19.81
N GLU A 463 2.84 27.76 19.72
CA GLU A 463 3.22 29.15 19.45
C GLU A 463 3.04 29.55 17.98
N SER A 464 2.85 28.57 17.09
CA SER A 464 2.70 28.81 15.65
C SER A 464 1.48 29.62 15.26
N GLY A 465 0.46 29.66 16.13
CA GLY A 465 -0.83 30.27 15.84
C GLY A 465 -1.65 29.53 14.80
N MET A 466 -1.22 28.34 14.36
CA MET A 466 -1.92 27.51 13.40
C MET A 466 -2.93 26.59 14.10
N ALA A 467 -4.00 26.29 13.38
CA ALA A 467 -5.09 25.37 13.72
C ALA A 467 -4.64 23.89 13.80
N LEU A 468 -3.66 23.57 14.64
CA LEU A 468 -3.10 22.22 14.81
C LEU A 468 -3.61 21.59 16.11
N ILE A 469 -4.18 20.39 16.00
CA ILE A 469 -4.68 19.64 17.15
C ILE A 469 -3.55 18.76 17.67
N THR A 470 -3.08 18.99 18.89
CA THR A 470 -2.06 18.12 19.49
C THR A 470 -2.68 16.91 20.19
N ALA A 471 -2.05 15.75 20.04
CA ALA A 471 -2.41 14.53 20.74
C ALA A 471 -1.30 14.03 21.66
N GLU A 472 -1.69 13.39 22.76
CA GLU A 472 -0.77 12.92 23.79
C GLU A 472 -0.23 11.52 23.49
N ASP A 473 -1.10 10.60 23.07
CA ASP A 473 -0.72 9.25 22.69
C ASP A 473 -1.36 8.84 21.36
N LEU A 474 -1.09 7.61 20.93
CA LEU A 474 -1.53 7.14 19.62
C LEU A 474 -3.05 6.90 19.56
N ASP A 475 -3.67 6.49 20.68
CA ASP A 475 -5.12 6.28 20.78
C ASP A 475 -5.86 7.62 20.75
N ASP A 476 -5.42 8.59 21.55
CA ASP A 476 -5.94 9.97 21.55
C ASP A 476 -5.80 10.62 20.17
N ALA A 477 -4.67 10.39 19.49
CA ALA A 477 -4.44 10.91 18.16
C ALA A 477 -5.40 10.32 17.12
N ALA A 478 -5.65 9.01 17.19
CA ALA A 478 -6.59 8.33 16.31
C ALA A 478 -8.03 8.78 16.58
N GLU A 479 -8.45 8.84 17.84
CA GLU A 479 -9.78 9.32 18.23
C GLU A 479 -10.04 10.74 17.72
N LYS A 480 -9.09 11.66 17.94
CA LYS A 480 -9.16 13.04 17.44
C LYS A 480 -9.19 13.12 15.92
N ALA A 481 -8.39 12.31 15.22
CA ALA A 481 -8.37 12.32 13.75
C ALA A 481 -9.67 11.80 13.16
N VAL A 482 -10.25 10.74 13.75
CA VAL A 482 -11.54 10.19 13.34
C VAL A 482 -12.68 11.16 13.64
N ALA A 483 -12.66 11.79 14.82
CA ALA A 483 -13.63 12.83 15.17
C ALA A 483 -13.56 14.00 14.18
N ALA A 484 -12.35 14.49 13.88
CA ALA A 484 -12.12 15.57 12.93
C ALA A 484 -12.62 15.23 11.51
N ALA A 485 -12.37 14.00 11.03
CA ALA A 485 -12.84 13.55 9.72
C ALA A 485 -14.37 13.38 9.65
N LYS A 486 -14.98 12.85 10.71
CA LYS A 486 -16.45 12.66 10.81
C LYS A 486 -17.20 13.97 10.93
N ALA A 487 -16.57 14.98 11.54
CA ALA A 487 -17.23 16.25 11.79
C ALA A 487 -17.47 17.06 10.50
N ASP A 488 -16.78 16.76 9.39
CA ASP A 488 -16.89 17.45 8.09
C ASP A 488 -16.91 18.99 8.25
N LEU A 489 -16.14 19.48 9.22
CA LEU A 489 -16.09 20.89 9.60
C LEU A 489 -15.12 21.61 8.68
N ASN A 490 -15.57 22.70 8.05
CA ASN A 490 -14.68 23.56 7.29
C ASN A 490 -14.06 24.58 8.27
N TYR A 491 -12.82 24.33 8.67
CA TYR A 491 -12.10 25.11 9.68
C TYR A 491 -10.84 25.78 9.10
N ILE A 492 -10.73 27.09 9.28
CA ILE A 492 -9.54 27.88 8.94
C ILE A 492 -9.20 28.76 10.14
N GLY A 493 -8.02 28.56 10.74
CA GLY A 493 -7.52 29.40 11.83
C GLY A 493 -7.12 30.81 11.37
N LEU A 494 -7.33 31.80 12.23
CA LEU A 494 -6.98 33.21 12.02
C LEU A 494 -6.31 33.77 13.29
N ASP A 495 -5.86 35.02 13.25
CA ASP A 495 -5.07 35.63 14.33
C ASP A 495 -5.89 36.38 15.40
N GLY A 496 -7.21 36.27 15.38
CA GLY A 496 -8.08 36.99 16.32
C GLY A 496 -8.35 36.29 17.66
N GLU A 497 -9.25 36.88 18.45
CA GLU A 497 -9.59 36.45 19.81
C GLU A 497 -11.04 35.93 19.95
N ILE A 498 -11.90 36.17 18.95
CA ILE A 498 -13.31 35.72 18.96
C ILE A 498 -13.46 34.47 18.10
N GLY A 499 -13.69 33.35 18.75
CA GLY A 499 -13.97 32.07 18.09
C GLY A 499 -15.32 32.12 17.38
N CYS A 500 -15.35 31.90 16.07
CA CYS A 500 -16.60 31.97 15.29
C CYS A 500 -17.11 30.56 14.97
N MET A 501 -18.36 30.26 15.33
CA MET A 501 -19.05 29.02 14.92
C MET A 501 -20.31 29.40 14.15
N VAL A 502 -20.37 29.03 12.88
CA VAL A 502 -21.48 29.43 11.99
C VAL A 502 -21.95 28.27 11.12
N ASN A 503 -23.11 28.40 10.49
CA ASN A 503 -23.55 27.49 9.44
C ASN A 503 -23.66 28.23 8.09
N GLY A 504 -22.87 27.80 7.12
CA GLY A 504 -22.76 28.36 5.78
C GLY A 504 -21.70 29.46 5.66
N ALA A 505 -20.91 29.37 4.59
CA ALA A 505 -19.83 30.31 4.29
C ALA A 505 -20.25 31.79 4.20
N GLY A 506 -21.46 32.08 3.70
CA GLY A 506 -21.96 33.47 3.64
C GLY A 506 -22.21 34.07 5.02
N LEU A 507 -22.75 33.26 5.95
CA LEU A 507 -22.97 33.68 7.33
C LEU A 507 -21.63 33.82 8.07
N ALA A 508 -20.66 32.96 7.79
CA ALA A 508 -19.30 33.06 8.32
C ALA A 508 -18.65 34.41 8.00
N MET A 509 -18.63 34.79 6.72
CA MET A 509 -18.01 36.05 6.29
C MET A 509 -18.72 37.27 6.90
N ALA A 510 -20.06 37.28 6.89
CA ALA A 510 -20.83 38.37 7.50
C ALA A 510 -20.57 38.50 9.01
N THR A 511 -20.45 37.37 9.72
CA THR A 511 -20.13 37.33 11.15
C THR A 511 -18.75 37.94 11.43
N MET A 512 -17.76 37.56 10.62
CA MET A 512 -16.40 38.06 10.76
C MET A 512 -16.29 39.55 10.46
N ASP A 513 -16.99 40.03 9.42
CA ASP A 513 -17.01 41.44 9.04
C ASP A 513 -17.66 42.31 10.12
N ILE A 514 -18.75 41.85 10.72
CA ILE A 514 -19.42 42.60 11.78
C ILE A 514 -18.62 42.59 13.10
N ILE A 515 -17.93 41.50 13.43
CA ILE A 515 -16.99 41.46 14.56
C ILE A 515 -15.92 42.54 14.38
N LYS A 516 -15.34 42.65 13.18
CA LYS A 516 -14.34 43.68 12.85
C LYS A 516 -14.91 45.09 12.92
N LEU A 517 -16.14 45.29 12.46
CA LEU A 517 -16.83 46.57 12.53
C LEU A 517 -16.95 47.08 13.98
N HIS A 518 -17.22 46.17 14.93
CA HIS A 518 -17.30 46.46 16.36
C HIS A 518 -15.93 46.49 17.07
N GLY A 519 -14.83 46.37 16.33
CA GLY A 519 -13.47 46.45 16.86
C GLY A 519 -12.91 45.16 17.46
N GLY A 520 -13.57 44.01 17.22
CA GLY A 520 -13.05 42.69 17.56
C GLY A 520 -12.26 42.04 16.43
N THR A 521 -11.58 40.94 16.72
CA THR A 521 -10.83 40.16 15.73
C THR A 521 -11.33 38.70 15.71
N PRO A 522 -11.79 38.17 14.56
CA PRO A 522 -12.16 36.76 14.45
C PRO A 522 -10.94 35.84 14.57
N ALA A 523 -11.01 34.84 15.45
CA ALA A 523 -9.96 33.85 15.70
C ALA A 523 -9.94 32.72 14.67
N ASN A 524 -11.06 32.50 13.96
CA ASN A 524 -11.18 31.43 12.99
C ASN A 524 -12.37 31.66 12.06
N PHE A 525 -12.42 30.84 11.01
CA PHE A 525 -13.59 30.52 10.21
C PHE A 525 -13.94 29.06 10.53
N LEU A 526 -15.07 28.79 11.19
CA LEU A 526 -15.55 27.43 11.44
C LEU A 526 -17.00 27.33 10.97
N ASP A 527 -17.21 26.59 9.89
CA ASP A 527 -18.53 26.28 9.35
C ASP A 527 -18.93 24.85 9.74
N VAL A 528 -20.01 24.74 10.52
CA VAL A 528 -20.60 23.45 10.93
C VAL A 528 -21.56 22.85 9.90
N GLY A 529 -21.83 23.57 8.80
CA GLY A 529 -22.69 23.14 7.71
C GLY A 529 -24.19 23.34 7.97
N GLY A 530 -24.98 23.30 6.90
CA GLY A 530 -26.43 23.57 6.95
C GLY A 530 -27.28 22.52 7.68
N ASN A 531 -26.70 21.34 8.01
CA ASN A 531 -27.34 20.21 8.70
C ASN A 531 -26.53 19.76 9.95
N ALA A 532 -25.83 20.69 10.61
CA ALA A 532 -24.98 20.44 11.78
C ALA A 532 -25.64 19.60 12.90
N SER A 533 -25.19 18.36 13.07
CA SER A 533 -25.59 17.49 14.17
C SER A 533 -25.08 17.96 15.54
N GLU A 534 -25.71 17.48 16.62
CA GLU A 534 -25.24 17.73 17.99
C GLU A 534 -23.77 17.36 18.19
N GLY A 535 -23.32 16.23 17.62
CA GLY A 535 -21.92 15.82 17.69
C GLY A 535 -20.97 16.80 17.00
N GLN A 536 -21.35 17.36 15.84
CA GLN A 536 -20.56 18.38 15.15
C GLN A 536 -20.42 19.66 15.98
N VAL A 537 -21.48 20.06 16.69
CA VAL A 537 -21.44 21.22 17.60
C VAL A 537 -20.48 20.95 18.76
N VAL A 538 -20.52 19.76 19.38
CA VAL A 538 -19.60 19.38 20.46
C VAL A 538 -18.14 19.43 20.01
N GLU A 539 -17.82 18.86 18.85
CA GLU A 539 -16.45 18.88 18.31
C GLU A 539 -16.00 20.29 17.93
N ALA A 540 -16.89 21.10 17.33
CA ALA A 540 -16.60 22.50 17.07
C ALA A 540 -16.27 23.27 18.35
N PHE A 541 -16.97 23.01 19.46
CA PHE A 541 -16.63 23.58 20.77
C PHE A 541 -15.28 23.11 21.29
N LYS A 542 -14.92 21.82 21.13
CA LYS A 542 -13.59 21.31 21.51
C LYS A 542 -12.49 21.99 20.71
N ILE A 543 -12.67 22.17 19.41
CA ILE A 543 -11.71 22.88 18.54
C ILE A 543 -11.54 24.32 19.04
N LEU A 544 -12.63 25.06 19.21
CA LEU A 544 -12.57 26.47 19.63
C LEU A 544 -12.02 26.67 21.04
N THR A 545 -12.30 25.75 21.96
CA THR A 545 -11.79 25.84 23.35
C THR A 545 -10.38 25.30 23.53
N SER A 546 -9.85 24.56 22.54
CA SER A 546 -8.45 24.13 22.52
C SER A 546 -7.48 25.26 22.11
N ASP A 547 -8.00 26.32 21.48
CA ASP A 547 -7.20 27.48 21.09
C ASP A 547 -7.14 28.52 22.23
N ASP A 548 -5.95 28.66 22.83
CA ASP A 548 -5.71 29.60 23.93
C ASP A 548 -5.86 31.08 23.52
N LYS A 549 -5.87 31.40 22.22
CA LYS A 549 -6.15 32.75 21.71
C LYS A 549 -7.63 33.11 21.80
N VAL A 550 -8.51 32.11 21.75
CA VAL A 550 -9.96 32.32 21.82
C VAL A 550 -10.33 32.75 23.24
N LYS A 551 -10.79 34.00 23.39
CA LYS A 551 -11.24 34.59 24.66
C LYS A 551 -12.74 34.74 24.76
N ALA A 552 -13.46 34.68 23.63
CA ALA A 552 -14.91 34.61 23.58
C ALA A 552 -15.34 33.78 22.36
N ILE A 553 -16.48 33.11 22.44
CA ILE A 553 -17.04 32.35 21.30
C ILE A 553 -18.34 33.02 20.85
N LEU A 554 -18.45 33.31 19.56
CA LEU A 554 -19.70 33.71 18.92
C LEU A 554 -20.25 32.55 18.09
N VAL A 555 -21.35 31.98 18.57
CA VAL A 555 -22.17 31.00 17.84
C VAL A 555 -23.27 31.75 17.12
N ASN A 556 -23.18 31.81 15.79
CA ASN A 556 -24.16 32.49 14.96
C ASN A 556 -24.75 31.49 13.95
N ILE A 557 -25.97 31.01 14.24
CA ILE A 557 -26.61 29.95 13.46
C ILE A 557 -27.96 30.42 12.90
N PHE A 558 -28.14 30.21 11.60
CA PHE A 558 -29.38 30.44 10.89
C PHE A 558 -30.10 29.11 10.56
N GLY A 559 -31.16 28.81 11.29
CA GLY A 559 -32.04 27.65 11.15
C GLY A 559 -33.03 27.77 9.99
N GLY A 560 -32.54 27.63 8.75
CA GLY A 560 -33.40 27.44 7.58
C GLY A 560 -33.90 26.00 7.48
N ILE A 561 -32.97 25.06 7.25
CA ILE A 561 -33.25 23.61 7.14
C ILE A 561 -33.28 22.94 8.53
N MET A 562 -32.47 23.44 9.47
CA MET A 562 -32.41 22.95 10.85
C MET A 562 -33.31 23.72 11.80
N LYS A 563 -33.78 23.03 12.86
CA LYS A 563 -34.56 23.63 13.93
C LYS A 563 -33.64 24.13 15.05
N CYS A 564 -33.85 25.38 15.50
CA CYS A 564 -33.02 26.05 16.49
C CYS A 564 -33.06 25.40 17.88
N ASP A 565 -34.10 24.64 18.22
CA ASP A 565 -34.23 23.85 19.46
C ASP A 565 -33.23 22.69 19.53
N VAL A 566 -32.98 22.01 18.40
CA VAL A 566 -31.98 20.93 18.29
C VAL A 566 -30.57 21.49 18.49
N ILE A 567 -30.25 22.60 17.82
CA ILE A 567 -28.95 23.28 17.95
C ILE A 567 -28.77 23.81 19.38
N ALA A 568 -29.78 24.45 19.97
CA ALA A 568 -29.72 24.93 21.34
C ALA A 568 -29.44 23.78 22.33
N SER A 569 -30.07 22.62 22.13
CA SER A 569 -29.81 21.43 22.95
C SER A 569 -28.37 20.94 22.79
N GLY A 570 -27.86 20.90 21.55
CA GLY A 570 -26.48 20.52 21.27
C GLY A 570 -25.46 21.49 21.86
N ILE A 571 -25.72 22.80 21.79
CA ILE A 571 -24.88 23.83 22.46
C ILE A 571 -24.87 23.61 23.97
N VAL A 572 -26.04 23.39 24.59
CA VAL A 572 -26.13 23.16 26.04
C VAL A 572 -25.40 21.87 26.45
N ASN A 573 -25.52 20.79 25.68
CA ASN A 573 -24.83 19.55 25.96
C ASN A 573 -23.32 19.68 25.75
N ALA A 574 -22.87 20.31 24.66
CA ALA A 574 -21.46 20.64 24.43
C ALA A 574 -20.89 21.48 25.59
N ALA A 575 -21.64 22.50 26.01
CA ALA A 575 -21.27 23.37 27.10
C ALA A 575 -21.10 22.62 28.44
N LYS A 576 -21.93 21.60 28.71
CA LYS A 576 -21.81 20.72 29.89
C LYS A 576 -20.59 19.80 29.82
N HIS A 577 -20.28 19.27 28.64
CA HIS A 577 -19.18 18.31 28.46
C HIS A 577 -17.80 18.97 28.35
N VAL A 578 -17.72 20.19 27.82
CA VAL A 578 -16.44 20.84 27.45
C VAL A 578 -15.91 21.78 28.55
N SER A 579 -16.64 22.02 29.65
CA SER A 579 -16.23 22.96 30.72
C SER A 579 -15.78 24.33 30.15
N LEU A 580 -16.73 25.08 29.62
CA LEU A 580 -16.49 26.37 28.98
C LEU A 580 -15.79 27.36 29.93
N LYS A 581 -14.53 27.71 29.62
CA LYS A 581 -13.74 28.72 30.35
C LYS A 581 -13.94 30.14 29.81
N VAL A 582 -14.54 30.26 28.63
CA VAL A 582 -14.71 31.52 27.89
C VAL A 582 -16.19 31.82 27.69
N PRO A 583 -16.60 33.10 27.72
CA PRO A 583 -17.98 33.50 27.46
C PRO A 583 -18.42 33.08 26.05
N VAL A 584 -19.64 32.52 25.98
CA VAL A 584 -20.26 32.09 24.71
C VAL A 584 -21.47 32.95 24.43
N VAL A 585 -21.42 33.69 23.34
CA VAL A 585 -22.54 34.46 22.79
C VAL A 585 -23.23 33.62 21.73
N VAL A 586 -24.54 33.48 21.83
CA VAL A 586 -25.34 32.65 20.92
C VAL A 586 -26.43 33.51 20.27
N ARG A 587 -26.40 33.58 18.95
CA ARG A 587 -27.47 34.10 18.11
C ARG A 587 -28.07 32.95 17.33
N LEU A 588 -29.37 32.71 17.56
CA LEU A 588 -30.18 31.76 16.81
C LEU A 588 -31.24 32.54 16.05
N GLU A 589 -31.44 32.20 14.79
CA GLU A 589 -32.51 32.76 13.95
C GLU A 589 -33.06 31.70 13.02
N GLY A 590 -34.38 31.61 12.84
CA GLY A 590 -35.02 30.60 11.97
C GLY A 590 -36.08 29.74 12.66
N THR A 591 -36.27 28.51 12.19
CA THR A 591 -37.33 27.60 12.64
C THR A 591 -37.16 27.23 14.12
N ASN A 592 -38.21 27.32 14.93
CA ASN A 592 -38.21 27.04 16.38
C ASN A 592 -37.26 27.94 17.21
N VAL A 593 -36.94 29.15 16.74
CA VAL A 593 -36.04 30.08 17.46
C VAL A 593 -36.48 30.39 18.89
N ASP A 594 -37.79 30.59 19.12
CA ASP A 594 -38.31 30.91 20.47
C ASP A 594 -38.07 29.75 21.45
N GLN A 595 -38.22 28.51 20.97
CA GLN A 595 -37.96 27.31 21.75
C GLN A 595 -36.47 27.13 22.01
N GLY A 596 -35.61 27.38 21.01
CA GLY A 596 -34.16 27.38 21.17
C GLY A 596 -33.68 28.42 22.20
N LYS A 597 -34.20 29.65 22.12
CA LYS A 597 -33.91 30.73 23.09
C LYS A 597 -34.35 30.35 24.52
N ARG A 598 -35.49 29.65 24.68
CA ARG A 598 -35.92 29.11 25.99
C ARG A 598 -34.96 28.05 26.52
N ILE A 599 -34.57 27.09 25.69
CA ILE A 599 -33.61 26.03 26.06
C ILE A 599 -32.28 26.63 26.55
N LEU A 600 -31.78 27.67 25.87
CA LEU A 600 -30.55 28.37 26.29
C LEU A 600 -30.73 29.06 27.66
N LYS A 601 -31.83 29.77 27.88
CA LYS A 601 -32.11 30.48 29.14
C LYS A 601 -32.35 29.54 30.33
N GLU A 602 -33.03 28.43 30.11
CA GLU A 602 -33.38 27.45 31.15
C GLU A 602 -32.24 26.48 31.46
N SER A 603 -31.16 26.48 30.65
CA SER A 603 -30.02 25.58 30.80
C SER A 603 -29.21 25.77 32.10
N GLY A 604 -29.34 26.93 32.76
CA GLY A 604 -28.53 27.30 33.92
C GLY A 604 -27.05 27.58 33.60
N MET A 605 -26.68 27.60 32.32
CA MET A 605 -25.32 27.89 31.84
C MET A 605 -25.11 29.39 31.63
N ALA A 606 -23.87 29.86 31.77
CA ALA A 606 -23.49 31.25 31.50
C ALA A 606 -23.38 31.53 29.98
N LEU A 607 -24.50 31.35 29.25
CA LEU A 607 -24.62 31.62 27.82
C LEU A 607 -25.29 32.98 27.61
N ILE A 608 -24.72 33.82 26.75
CA ILE A 608 -25.24 35.15 26.42
C ILE A 608 -26.08 35.05 25.16
N THR A 609 -27.38 35.29 25.24
CA THR A 609 -28.25 35.28 24.05
C THR A 609 -28.26 36.65 23.36
N ALA A 610 -28.17 36.65 22.03
CA ALA A 610 -28.30 37.85 21.19
C ALA A 610 -29.59 37.83 20.36
N GLU A 611 -30.11 39.02 20.05
CA GLU A 611 -31.37 39.18 19.30
C GLU A 611 -31.13 39.24 17.79
N ASP A 612 -30.08 39.94 17.35
CA ASP A 612 -29.68 40.05 15.95
C ASP A 612 -28.15 39.94 15.80
N LEU A 613 -27.66 40.03 14.56
CA LEU A 613 -26.23 39.86 14.25
C LEU A 613 -25.37 41.00 14.79
N ASP A 614 -25.89 42.23 14.85
CA ASP A 614 -25.16 43.41 15.32
C ASP A 614 -25.01 43.36 16.85
N ASP A 615 -26.10 43.05 17.55
CA ASP A 615 -26.12 42.80 18.99
C ASP A 615 -25.21 41.62 19.38
N ALA A 616 -25.19 40.55 18.58
CA ALA A 616 -24.33 39.39 18.83
C ALA A 616 -22.84 39.74 18.75
N ALA A 617 -22.46 40.52 17.74
CA ALA A 617 -21.09 40.97 17.56
C ALA A 617 -20.67 41.94 18.67
N GLU A 618 -21.51 42.93 18.99
CA GLU A 618 -21.25 43.89 20.06
C GLU A 618 -21.08 43.18 21.42
N LYS A 619 -21.95 42.20 21.73
CA LYS A 619 -21.85 41.37 22.93
C LYS A 619 -20.59 40.52 22.95
N ALA A 620 -20.19 39.91 21.83
CA ALA A 620 -18.97 39.12 21.74
C ALA A 620 -17.72 39.97 21.99
N VAL A 621 -17.66 41.18 21.44
CA VAL A 621 -16.55 42.13 21.68
C VAL A 621 -16.55 42.65 23.11
N LYS A 622 -17.73 42.95 23.69
CA LYS A 622 -17.83 43.34 25.11
C LYS A 622 -17.39 42.20 26.04
N ALA A 623 -17.68 40.95 25.68
CA ALA A 623 -17.28 39.78 26.46
C ALA A 623 -15.76 39.63 26.56
N LEU A 624 -14.99 40.06 25.54
CA LEU A 624 -13.52 40.10 25.60
C LEU A 624 -13.00 40.98 26.75
N LYS A 625 -13.70 42.07 27.08
CA LYS A 625 -13.29 43.00 28.16
C LYS A 625 -13.60 42.48 29.57
N SER A 626 -14.38 41.41 29.65
CA SER A 626 -14.84 40.80 30.90
C SER A 626 -14.17 39.45 31.19
N ALA A 627 -13.33 38.97 30.26
CA ALA A 627 -12.68 37.66 30.25
C ALA A 627 -11.26 37.69 30.82
#